data_AF-A0A2A4Z7Y3-F1
#
_entry.id   AF-A0A2A4Z7Y3-F1
#
_cell.length_a   1.000
_cell.length_b   1.000
_cell.length_c   1.000
_cell.angle_alpha   90.00
_cell.angle_beta   90.00
_cell.angle_gamma   90.00
#
_symmetry.space_group_name_H-M   'P 1'
#
loop_
_entity.id
_entity.type
_entity.pdbx_description
1 polymer ?
#
loop_
_entity_poly.entity_id
_entity_poly.type
_entity_poly.pdbx_seq_one_letter_code
_entity_poly.pdbx_strand_id
1 'polypeptide(L)'
;MNDNQTKYLILRANTWHYIRKIPLDLRDLLGRVYHKESLGTSDLQEAMRARDLIAKADNAYWDEVRMGGGVAGSIEQYEKVIARARTMRLQYLTADKIAEQSSLSELMVRIKLLEAGGAAKAEITQAAAIGSIDKPKDKMSDVLTLYKDKIMAHDLTKKNERQYMTMKVLRV
;
A
#
# COMPACT_ATOMS: atom_id res chain seq x y z
N MET A 1 -4.23 37.70 -12.56
CA MET A 1 -3.92 37.24 -11.19
C MET A 1 -3.53 35.79 -11.27
N ASN A 2 -2.41 35.41 -10.66
CA ASN A 2 -1.75 34.11 -10.89
C ASN A 2 -2.54 32.96 -10.26
N ASP A 3 -3.37 32.31 -11.07
CA ASP A 3 -4.20 31.14 -10.73
C ASP A 3 -3.39 29.92 -10.21
N ASN A 4 -2.05 29.97 -10.32
CA ASN A 4 -1.15 28.93 -9.85
C ASN A 4 -0.80 29.03 -8.35
N GLN A 5 -0.97 30.20 -7.71
CA GLN A 5 -0.54 30.42 -6.33
C GLN A 5 -1.44 29.73 -5.29
N THR A 6 -2.72 29.56 -5.60
CA THR A 6 -3.72 28.91 -4.74
C THR A 6 -4.06 27.49 -5.18
N LYS A 7 -3.31 26.92 -6.13
CA LYS A 7 -3.52 25.55 -6.60
C LYS A 7 -3.53 24.57 -5.42
N TYR A 8 -4.54 23.71 -5.36
CA TYR A 8 -4.80 22.75 -4.27
C TYR A 8 -5.13 23.34 -2.90
N LEU A 9 -5.27 24.67 -2.78
CA LEU A 9 -5.66 25.33 -1.54
C LEU A 9 -7.12 25.76 -1.61
N ILE A 10 -7.89 25.42 -0.57
CA ILE A 10 -9.28 25.83 -0.41
C ILE A 10 -9.45 26.41 1.00
N LEU A 11 -9.90 27.67 1.08
CA LEU A 11 -10.22 28.31 2.35
C LEU A 11 -11.62 27.89 2.82
N ARG A 12 -11.74 27.39 4.05
CA ARG A 12 -13.03 27.11 4.71
C ARG A 12 -12.97 27.56 6.15
N ALA A 13 -14.01 28.25 6.62
CA ALA A 13 -14.11 28.68 8.02
C ALA A 13 -12.82 29.33 8.56
N ASN A 14 -12.18 30.18 7.74
CA ASN A 14 -10.92 30.86 8.04
C ASN A 14 -9.67 29.97 8.14
N THR A 15 -9.74 28.70 7.75
CA THR A 15 -8.60 27.77 7.71
C THR A 15 -8.35 27.27 6.29
N TRP A 16 -7.08 27.23 5.89
CA TRP A 16 -6.67 26.68 4.60
C TRP A 16 -6.67 25.15 4.64
N HIS A 17 -7.21 24.54 3.59
CA HIS A 17 -7.20 23.10 3.37
C HIS A 17 -6.44 22.76 2.10
N TYR A 18 -5.65 21.71 2.15
CA TYR A 18 -5.03 21.09 1.00
C TYR A 18 -5.97 20.03 0.42
N ILE A 19 -6.32 20.15 -0.86
CA ILE A 19 -7.17 19.20 -1.57
C ILE A 19 -6.55 18.90 -2.93
N ARG A 20 -6.09 17.67 -3.11
CA ARG A 20 -5.50 17.20 -4.37
C ARG A 20 -6.17 15.92 -4.85
N LYS A 21 -6.45 15.87 -6.15
CA LYS A 21 -6.99 14.68 -6.80
C LYS A 21 -5.90 13.63 -6.94
N ILE A 22 -6.22 12.39 -6.57
CA ILE A 22 -5.31 11.26 -6.75
C ILE A 22 -5.32 10.85 -8.25
N PRO A 23 -4.15 10.53 -8.84
CA PRO A 23 -4.03 10.02 -10.20
C PRO A 23 -4.95 8.80 -10.44
N LEU A 24 -5.54 8.71 -11.64
CA LEU A 24 -6.57 7.70 -11.95
C LEU A 24 -6.08 6.27 -11.75
N ASP A 25 -4.85 6.00 -12.17
CA ASP A 25 -4.10 4.75 -12.02
C ASP A 25 -3.95 4.31 -10.56
N LEU A 26 -3.93 5.25 -9.61
CA LEU A 26 -3.72 4.98 -8.19
C LEU A 26 -5.01 4.94 -7.36
N ARG A 27 -6.17 5.34 -7.93
CA ARG A 27 -7.42 5.42 -7.16
C ARG A 27 -7.93 4.07 -6.70
N ASP A 28 -7.87 3.08 -7.58
CA ASP A 28 -8.37 1.73 -7.27
C ASP A 28 -7.49 1.06 -6.21
N LEU A 29 -6.17 1.31 -6.28
CA LEU A 29 -5.19 0.81 -5.32
C LEU A 29 -5.36 1.46 -3.95
N LEU A 30 -5.45 2.80 -3.90
CA LEU A 30 -5.56 3.58 -2.65
C LEU A 30 -6.99 3.63 -2.09
N GLY A 31 -8.01 3.26 -2.86
CA GLY A 31 -9.42 3.25 -2.42
C GLY A 31 -10.01 4.64 -2.16
N ARG A 32 -9.36 5.72 -2.61
CA ARG A 32 -9.79 7.12 -2.41
C ARG A 32 -9.54 7.97 -3.65
N VAL A 33 -10.36 9.01 -3.81
CA VAL A 33 -10.32 9.90 -5.00
C VAL A 33 -9.52 11.17 -4.75
N TYR A 34 -9.48 11.65 -3.51
CA TYR A 34 -8.80 12.88 -3.11
C TYR A 34 -7.95 12.65 -1.87
N HIS A 35 -6.79 13.28 -1.84
CA HIS A 35 -6.06 13.56 -0.62
C HIS A 35 -6.59 14.90 -0.07
N LYS A 36 -7.03 14.91 1.19
CA LYS A 36 -7.59 16.09 1.85
C LYS A 36 -6.94 16.24 3.23
N GLU A 37 -6.38 17.41 3.50
CA GLU A 37 -5.74 17.71 4.77
C GLU A 37 -6.03 19.16 5.20
N SER A 38 -6.25 19.38 6.50
CA SER A 38 -6.38 20.73 7.05
C SER A 38 -4.99 21.26 7.35
N LEU A 39 -4.65 22.47 6.88
CA LEU A 39 -3.35 23.09 7.14
C LEU A 39 -3.33 23.84 8.47
N GLY A 40 -4.48 24.02 9.12
CA GLY A 40 -4.57 24.64 10.45
C GLY A 40 -4.18 26.11 10.52
N THR A 41 -3.87 26.75 9.38
CA THR A 41 -3.46 28.15 9.31
C THR A 41 -4.47 28.98 8.51
N SER A 42 -4.60 30.25 8.87
CA SER A 42 -5.34 31.27 8.11
C SER A 42 -4.42 32.10 7.21
N ASP A 43 -3.09 32.04 7.41
CA ASP A 43 -2.12 32.75 6.60
C ASP A 43 -1.86 32.04 5.27
N LEU A 44 -1.99 32.79 4.17
CA LEU A 44 -1.77 32.29 2.82
C LEU A 44 -0.31 31.87 2.60
N GLN A 45 0.67 32.60 3.12
CA GLN A 45 2.09 32.29 2.88
C GLN A 45 2.50 30.98 3.57
N GLU A 46 2.05 30.80 4.81
CA GLU A 46 2.23 29.56 5.53
C GLU A 46 1.52 28.37 4.86
N ALA A 47 0.27 28.57 4.42
CA ALA A 47 -0.50 27.57 3.68
C ALA A 47 0.20 27.15 2.38
N MET A 48 0.81 28.08 1.65
CA MET A 48 1.57 27.80 0.42
C MET A 48 2.79 26.91 0.69
N ARG A 49 3.56 27.20 1.76
CA ARG A 49 4.72 26.37 2.14
C ARG A 49 4.30 24.96 2.54
N ALA A 50 3.25 24.85 3.37
CA ALA A 50 2.72 23.56 3.79
C ALA A 50 2.20 22.74 2.60
N ARG A 51 1.48 23.39 1.66
CA ARG A 51 1.07 22.76 0.40
C ARG A 51 2.25 22.20 -0.37
N ASP A 52 3.32 22.97 -0.56
CA ASP A 52 4.45 22.54 -1.39
C ASP A 52 5.16 21.32 -0.77
N LEU A 53 5.26 21.26 0.55
CA LEU A 53 5.76 20.10 1.28
C LEU A 53 4.86 18.87 1.08
N ILE A 54 3.55 19.02 1.30
CA ILE A 54 2.60 17.91 1.16
C ILE A 54 2.52 17.44 -0.30
N ALA A 55 2.53 18.35 -1.27
CA ALA A 55 2.49 18.03 -2.69
C ALA A 55 3.74 17.25 -3.13
N LYS A 56 4.91 17.60 -2.58
CA LYS A 56 6.16 16.85 -2.81
C LYS A 56 6.09 15.46 -2.18
N ALA A 57 5.56 15.35 -0.96
CA ALA A 57 5.36 14.05 -0.30
C ALA A 57 4.37 13.16 -1.05
N ASP A 58 3.24 13.71 -1.50
CA ASP A 58 2.26 13.01 -2.34
C ASP A 58 2.89 12.48 -3.64
N ASN A 59 3.72 13.29 -4.31
CA ASN A 59 4.41 12.85 -5.52
C ASN A 59 5.34 11.66 -5.24
N ALA A 60 6.18 11.78 -4.22
CA ALA A 60 7.10 10.72 -3.83
C ALA A 60 6.35 9.44 -3.48
N TYR A 61 5.27 9.55 -2.69
CA TYR A 61 4.42 8.44 -2.32
C TYR A 61 3.78 7.80 -3.56
N TRP A 62 3.20 8.59 -4.47
CA TRP A 62 2.57 8.06 -5.68
C TRP A 62 3.55 7.41 -6.64
N ASP A 63 4.76 7.93 -6.75
CA ASP A 63 5.83 7.32 -7.54
C ASP A 63 6.27 6.00 -6.92
N GLU A 64 6.42 5.93 -5.60
CA GLU A 64 6.68 4.71 -4.86
C GLU A 64 5.55 3.67 -5.05
N VAL A 65 4.28 4.09 -4.93
CA VAL A 65 3.11 3.25 -5.21
C VAL A 65 3.20 2.67 -6.62
N ARG A 66 3.52 3.50 -7.61
CA ARG A 66 3.64 3.09 -9.03
C ARG A 66 4.81 2.14 -9.26
N MET A 67 5.90 2.30 -8.52
CA MET A 67 7.06 1.39 -8.50
C MET A 67 6.81 0.12 -7.67
N GLY A 68 5.62 -0.05 -7.09
CA GLY A 68 5.24 -1.23 -6.31
C GLY A 68 5.65 -1.19 -4.82
N GLY A 69 6.13 -0.05 -4.32
CA GLY A 69 6.53 0.15 -2.92
C GLY A 69 5.41 0.61 -1.98
N GLY A 70 4.30 1.13 -2.52
CA GLY A 70 3.44 2.02 -1.74
C GLY A 70 1.99 1.59 -1.49
N VAL A 71 1.73 0.39 -0.98
CA VAL A 71 0.60 0.11 -0.06
C VAL A 71 1.07 -1.05 0.81
N ALA A 72 1.35 -0.79 2.09
CA ALA A 72 1.62 -1.78 3.14
C ALA A 72 1.96 -3.18 2.62
N GLY A 73 3.24 -3.39 2.27
CA GLY A 73 3.73 -4.66 1.72
C GLY A 73 2.97 -5.09 0.47
N SER A 74 3.49 -4.73 -0.71
CA SER A 74 2.90 -5.30 -1.94
C SER A 74 2.80 -6.83 -1.77
N ILE A 75 1.75 -7.45 -2.29
CA ILE A 75 1.57 -8.92 -2.20
C ILE A 75 2.87 -9.61 -2.61
N GLU A 76 3.57 -9.06 -3.60
CA GLU A 76 4.87 -9.52 -4.07
C GLU A 76 5.99 -9.40 -3.02
N GLN A 77 6.05 -8.29 -2.26
CA GLN A 77 6.98 -8.14 -1.13
C GLN A 77 6.66 -9.12 0.00
N TYR A 78 5.37 -9.28 0.34
CA TYR A 78 4.92 -10.24 1.33
C TYR A 78 5.28 -11.68 0.93
N GLU A 79 5.06 -12.03 -0.34
CA GLU A 79 5.44 -13.32 -0.92
C GLU A 79 6.96 -13.53 -0.91
N LYS A 80 7.76 -12.52 -1.26
CA LYS A 80 9.23 -12.58 -1.18
C LYS A 80 9.71 -12.82 0.25
N VAL A 81 9.08 -12.18 1.24
CA VAL A 81 9.39 -12.39 2.66
C VAL A 81 8.99 -13.79 3.14
N ILE A 82 7.82 -14.31 2.73
CA ILE A 82 7.44 -15.71 3.03
C ILE A 82 8.43 -16.69 2.41
N ALA A 83 8.78 -16.50 1.14
CA ALA A 83 9.75 -17.35 0.45
C ALA A 83 11.10 -17.34 1.19
N ARG A 84 11.54 -16.16 1.64
CA ARG A 84 12.77 -16.00 2.41
C ARG A 84 12.68 -16.71 3.77
N ALA A 85 11.60 -16.52 4.52
CA ALA A 85 11.38 -17.22 5.79
C ALA A 85 11.44 -18.76 5.63
N ARG A 86 10.84 -19.30 4.54
CA ARG A 86 10.92 -20.73 4.21
C ARG A 86 12.35 -21.20 3.98
N THR A 87 13.17 -20.44 3.25
CA THR A 87 14.60 -20.79 3.06
C THR A 87 15.38 -20.81 4.38
N MET A 88 14.97 -19.99 5.34
CA MET A 88 15.53 -19.90 6.68
C MET A 88 14.94 -20.94 7.65
N ARG A 89 14.05 -21.82 7.16
CA ARG A 89 13.28 -22.80 7.96
C ARG A 89 12.49 -22.17 9.10
N LEU A 90 12.05 -20.92 8.91
CA LEU A 90 11.19 -20.20 9.84
C LEU A 90 9.75 -20.18 9.31
N GLN A 91 8.79 -20.32 10.22
CA GLN A 91 7.42 -19.94 9.94
C GLN A 91 7.31 -18.42 9.96
N TYR A 92 6.79 -17.85 8.87
CA TYR A 92 6.54 -16.42 8.81
C TYR A 92 5.36 -16.04 9.72
N LEU A 93 5.61 -15.09 10.62
CA LEU A 93 4.64 -14.52 11.54
C LEU A 93 4.84 -13.00 11.53
N THR A 94 3.76 -12.24 11.70
CA THR A 94 3.84 -10.78 11.89
C THR A 94 4.41 -10.47 13.28
N ALA A 95 4.97 -9.27 13.46
CA ALA A 95 5.59 -8.86 14.73
C ALA A 95 4.68 -9.10 15.95
N ASP A 96 3.40 -8.73 15.86
CA ASP A 96 2.42 -8.93 16.94
C ASP A 96 2.26 -10.42 17.29
N LYS A 97 2.15 -11.28 16.28
CA LYS A 97 2.01 -12.73 16.49
C LYS A 97 3.29 -13.37 17.02
N ILE A 98 4.46 -12.84 16.67
CA ILE A 98 5.72 -13.29 17.25
C ILE A 98 5.75 -12.97 18.75
N ALA A 99 5.31 -11.77 19.13
CA ALA A 99 5.27 -11.37 20.54
C ALA A 99 4.30 -12.24 21.36
N GLU A 100 3.16 -12.63 20.78
CA GLU A 100 2.13 -13.43 21.47
C GLU A 100 2.40 -14.94 21.48
N GLN A 101 2.92 -15.49 20.37
CA GLN A 101 2.88 -16.93 20.12
C GLN A 101 4.26 -17.60 20.09
N SER A 102 5.35 -16.83 19.95
CA SER A 102 6.69 -17.42 19.85
C SER A 102 7.24 -17.82 21.21
N SER A 103 7.83 -19.01 21.24
CA SER A 103 8.58 -19.48 22.40
C SER A 103 9.94 -18.76 22.51
N LEU A 104 10.51 -18.72 23.73
CA LEU A 104 11.81 -18.08 23.96
C LEU A 104 12.94 -18.68 23.10
N SER A 105 12.89 -19.99 22.83
CA SER A 105 13.85 -20.68 21.97
C SER A 105 13.74 -20.24 20.51
N GLU A 106 12.53 -20.05 19.99
CA GLU A 106 12.30 -19.52 18.64
C GLU A 106 12.76 -18.08 18.48
N LEU A 107 12.51 -17.25 19.50
CA LEU A 107 13.01 -15.87 19.53
C LEU A 107 14.54 -15.84 19.49
N MET A 108 15.20 -16.71 20.25
CA MET A 108 16.66 -16.83 20.24
C MET A 108 17.20 -17.24 18.87
N VAL A 109 16.52 -18.14 18.16
CA VAL A 109 16.88 -18.52 16.78
C VAL A 109 16.74 -17.33 15.84
N ARG A 110 15.66 -16.57 15.93
CA ARG A 110 15.44 -15.36 15.11
C ARG A 110 16.51 -14.29 15.37
N ILE A 111 16.87 -14.06 16.62
CA ILE A 111 17.93 -13.10 17.01
C ILE A 111 19.29 -13.55 16.47
N LYS A 112 19.67 -14.82 16.66
CA LYS A 112 20.92 -15.36 16.09
C LYS A 112 20.99 -15.24 14.58
N LEU A 113 19.85 -15.37 13.91
CA LEU A 113 19.76 -15.24 12.46
C LEU A 113 19.93 -13.79 11.98
N LEU A 114 19.49 -12.82 12.78
CA LEU A 114 19.74 -11.39 12.57
C LEU A 114 21.21 -11.04 12.82
N GLU A 115 21.82 -11.61 13.86
CA GLU A 115 23.23 -11.38 14.20
C GLU A 115 24.20 -12.05 13.21
N ALA A 116 23.89 -13.27 12.77
CA ALA A 116 24.69 -14.00 11.78
C ALA A 116 24.62 -13.36 10.38
N GLY A 117 23.53 -12.66 10.07
CA GLY A 117 23.37 -11.86 8.86
C GLY A 117 23.92 -10.45 9.06
N GLY A 118 25.25 -10.30 9.01
CA GLY A 118 25.91 -8.99 9.16
C GLY A 118 25.25 -7.86 8.36
N ALA A 119 25.41 -6.63 8.86
CA ALA A 119 24.63 -5.39 8.66
C ALA A 119 24.23 -4.92 7.22
N ALA A 120 24.39 -5.70 6.16
CA ALA A 120 24.29 -5.21 4.79
C ALA A 120 23.47 -6.04 3.78
N LYS A 121 22.77 -7.14 4.10
CA LYS A 121 22.11 -7.94 3.03
C LYS A 121 20.64 -8.28 3.22
N ALA A 122 19.86 -7.51 2.46
CA ALA A 122 18.45 -7.60 2.10
C ALA A 122 17.48 -7.31 3.25
N GLU A 123 16.88 -6.13 3.19
CA GLU A 123 15.69 -5.70 3.95
C GLU A 123 14.63 -6.82 4.08
N ILE A 124 14.45 -7.62 3.02
CA ILE A 124 13.57 -8.79 2.97
C ILE A 124 13.96 -9.89 3.99
N THR A 125 15.26 -10.11 4.23
CA THR A 125 15.74 -11.10 5.22
C THR A 125 15.46 -10.64 6.65
N GLN A 126 15.66 -9.36 6.94
CA GLN A 126 15.34 -8.77 8.24
C GLN A 126 13.82 -8.77 8.47
N ALA A 127 13.06 -8.37 7.46
CA ALA A 127 11.60 -8.42 7.47
C ALA A 127 11.05 -9.84 7.70
N ALA A 128 11.71 -10.86 7.15
CA ALA A 128 11.35 -12.27 7.36
C ALA A 128 11.60 -12.77 8.79
N ALA A 129 12.68 -12.30 9.41
CA ALA A 129 13.03 -12.69 10.78
C ALA A 129 12.16 -11.99 11.83
N ILE A 130 11.90 -10.69 11.66
CA ILE A 130 11.21 -9.83 12.63
C ILE A 130 9.69 -9.79 12.39
N GLY A 131 9.22 -10.12 11.18
CA GLY A 131 7.80 -10.04 10.86
C GLY A 131 7.33 -8.61 10.56
N SER A 132 8.19 -7.79 9.96
CA SER A 132 7.97 -6.35 9.75
C SER A 132 6.98 -6.02 8.61
N ILE A 133 6.46 -7.01 7.90
CA ILE A 133 5.51 -6.79 6.80
C ILE A 133 4.16 -7.40 7.19
N ASP A 134 3.14 -6.56 7.26
CA ASP A 134 1.81 -7.05 7.53
C ASP A 134 1.27 -7.90 6.39
N LYS A 135 0.43 -8.88 6.74
CA LYS A 135 -0.32 -9.62 5.72
C LYS A 135 -1.21 -8.62 4.97
N PRO A 136 -1.10 -8.51 3.63
CA PRO A 136 -2.00 -7.67 2.86
C PRO A 136 -3.45 -8.12 3.09
N LYS A 137 -4.34 -7.16 3.30
CA LYS A 137 -5.77 -7.45 3.48
C LYS A 137 -6.34 -7.85 2.13
N ASP A 138 -6.71 -9.13 2.00
CA ASP A 138 -7.39 -9.66 0.82
C ASP A 138 -8.71 -8.89 0.61
N LYS A 139 -8.86 -8.17 -0.50
CA LYS A 139 -10.14 -7.52 -0.84
C LYS A 139 -11.04 -8.53 -1.57
N MET A 140 -12.35 -8.47 -1.35
CA MET A 140 -13.32 -9.31 -2.08
C MET A 140 -13.24 -9.13 -3.61
N SER A 141 -12.82 -7.94 -4.07
CA SER A 141 -12.51 -7.66 -5.47
C SER A 141 -11.42 -8.58 -6.04
N ASP A 142 -10.45 -8.94 -5.22
CA ASP A 142 -9.26 -9.70 -5.64
C ASP A 142 -9.65 -11.18 -5.84
N VAL A 143 -10.54 -11.69 -4.99
CA VAL A 143 -11.14 -13.03 -5.13
C VAL A 143 -11.98 -13.13 -6.41
N LEU A 144 -12.79 -12.11 -6.71
CA LEU A 144 -13.58 -12.08 -7.93
C LEU A 144 -12.69 -12.03 -9.18
N THR A 145 -11.57 -11.32 -9.10
CA THR A 145 -10.58 -11.24 -10.19
C THR A 145 -9.88 -12.58 -10.38
N LEU A 146 -9.40 -13.21 -9.29
CA LEU A 146 -8.82 -14.56 -9.31
C LEU A 146 -9.79 -15.58 -9.91
N TYR A 147 -11.07 -15.53 -9.52
CA TYR A 147 -12.10 -16.41 -10.04
C TYR A 147 -12.29 -16.22 -11.55
N LYS A 148 -12.38 -14.97 -12.02
CA LYS A 148 -12.50 -14.65 -13.44
C LYS A 148 -11.28 -15.12 -14.25
N ASP A 149 -10.08 -14.84 -13.75
CA ASP A 149 -8.85 -14.98 -14.52
C ASP A 149 -8.25 -16.39 -14.45
N LYS A 150 -8.47 -17.13 -13.36
CA LYS A 150 -7.89 -18.48 -13.19
C LYS A 150 -8.91 -19.61 -13.27
N ILE A 151 -10.16 -19.38 -12.86
CA ILE A 151 -11.18 -20.45 -12.76
C ILE A 151 -12.13 -20.38 -13.96
N MET A 152 -12.65 -19.20 -14.28
CA MET A 152 -13.63 -18.97 -15.36
C MET A 152 -12.99 -18.59 -16.70
N ALA A 153 -11.65 -18.53 -16.80
CA ALA A 153 -10.96 -18.07 -18.01
C ALA A 153 -11.42 -18.81 -19.27
N HIS A 154 -11.54 -20.14 -19.18
CA HIS A 154 -12.03 -20.98 -20.28
C HIS A 154 -13.49 -20.67 -20.66
N ASP A 155 -14.37 -20.43 -19.68
CA ASP A 155 -15.79 -20.17 -19.92
C ASP A 155 -16.06 -18.73 -20.41
N LEU A 156 -15.14 -17.81 -20.12
CA LEU A 156 -15.18 -16.43 -20.61
C LEU A 156 -14.73 -16.31 -22.07
N THR A 157 -13.90 -17.22 -22.59
CA THR A 157 -13.48 -17.20 -24.01
C THR A 157 -14.65 -17.28 -25.00
N LYS A 158 -15.77 -17.90 -24.60
CA LYS A 158 -16.96 -18.09 -25.44
C LYS A 158 -17.99 -16.96 -25.32
N LYS A 159 -17.75 -15.96 -24.47
CA LYS A 159 -18.72 -14.89 -24.18
C LYS A 159 -18.39 -13.61 -24.95
N ASN A 160 -19.44 -12.96 -25.47
CA ASN A 160 -19.32 -11.73 -26.25
C ASN A 160 -19.26 -10.49 -25.33
N GLU A 161 -18.75 -9.35 -25.81
CA GLU A 161 -18.47 -8.14 -24.99
C GLU A 161 -19.65 -7.67 -24.13
N ARG A 162 -20.88 -7.73 -24.67
CA ARG A 162 -22.11 -7.35 -23.93
C ARG A 162 -22.39 -8.27 -22.74
N GLN A 163 -22.12 -9.57 -22.86
CA GLN A 163 -22.31 -10.54 -21.78
C GLN A 163 -21.26 -10.34 -20.68
N TYR A 164 -20.03 -9.99 -21.07
CA TYR A 164 -18.96 -9.64 -20.14
C TYR A 164 -19.30 -8.39 -19.31
N MET A 165 -19.82 -7.35 -19.95
CA MET A 165 -20.26 -6.12 -19.27
C MET A 165 -21.44 -6.34 -18.33
N THR A 166 -22.40 -7.20 -18.68
CA THR A 166 -23.54 -7.52 -17.80
C THR A 166 -23.07 -8.18 -16.49
N MET A 167 -22.03 -9.00 -16.57
CA MET A 167 -21.41 -9.65 -15.41
C MET A 167 -20.61 -8.66 -14.52
N LYS A 168 -20.19 -7.50 -15.05
CA LYS A 168 -19.58 -6.40 -14.26
C LYS A 168 -20.61 -5.62 -13.43
N VAL A 169 -21.89 -5.64 -13.81
CA VAL A 169 -22.97 -4.83 -13.18
C VAL A 169 -23.60 -5.52 -11.97
N LEU A 170 -23.37 -6.83 -11.78
CA LEU A 170 -23.66 -7.53 -10.52
C LEU A 170 -22.63 -7.13 -9.45
N ARG A 171 -22.71 -5.87 -9.00
CA ARG A 171 -21.96 -5.35 -7.85
C ARG A 171 -22.86 -5.37 -6.62
N VAL A 172 -22.49 -6.21 -5.65
CA VAL A 172 -22.76 -5.98 -4.23
C VAL A 172 -21.68 -5.05 -3.70
#